data_AF-A0A3N9NVS6-F1
#
_entry.id   AF-A0A3N9NVS6-F1
#
_cell.length_a   1.000
_cell.length_b   1.000
_cell.length_c   1.000
_cell.angle_alpha   90.00
_cell.angle_beta   90.00
_cell.angle_gamma   90.00
#
_symmetry.space_group_name_H-M   'P 1'
#
loop_
_entity.id
_entity.type
_entity.pdbx_description
1 polymer ?
#
loop_
_entity_poly.entity_id
_entity_poly.type
_entity_poly.pdbx_seq_one_letter_code
_entity_poly.pdbx_strand_id
1 'polypeptide(L)'
;MTRPYFDCPLTPLYKTILILVLILLIIESGFSQSDKFSVKYPRVVLTDIGTSLEIEPNPGFYLEYPDGKVFCRIVNEKTGKVMFSDSLSIDAAHPEPLIIPGLEIKKSGKKALRVQLGKYTETVHTRALPAILSILPPLLAILLALVTRQVIVALFFGIWLGVTFLYDYNPMLGFLHTLDEYIVNALGSSERISILIFSLVLGGMVGVISRSGGTQGIVKRLSTLATSPRTGQLATWAMGVLIFFDDYANTLIVGNTMRPLSDRLRISREKLSYLVDSTAAPVANVAIISTWIGYEISLINQSFNALGVTDNAYITFLKTIPYNFYPLYALFFGFLIAFLMRDFGSMYRAEMRTRRSGAVLREGAVPISDLTETDVSGDKEIPLRWYNALIPIAVVILS
;
A
#
# COMPACT_ATOMS: atom_id res chain seq x y z
N MET A 1 -16.50 -32.03 49.82
CA MET A 1 -17.52 -30.99 49.56
C MET A 1 -17.23 -30.37 48.19
N THR A 2 -17.90 -30.91 47.18
CA THR A 2 -17.82 -30.56 45.76
C THR A 2 -18.86 -29.47 45.45
N ARG A 3 -18.48 -28.42 44.71
CA ARG A 3 -19.43 -27.43 44.14
C ARG A 3 -19.93 -27.91 42.77
N PRO A 4 -21.20 -27.71 42.42
CA PRO A 4 -21.82 -28.29 41.23
C PRO A 4 -21.64 -27.45 39.97
N TYR A 5 -21.54 -28.15 38.83
CA TYR A 5 -21.71 -27.61 37.48
C TYR A 5 -23.19 -27.21 37.27
N PHE A 6 -23.41 -26.05 36.64
CA PHE A 6 -24.71 -25.68 36.07
C PHE A 6 -24.87 -26.38 34.73
N ASP A 7 -25.69 -27.43 34.67
CA ASP A 7 -26.24 -27.97 33.43
C ASP A 7 -27.40 -27.06 32.97
N CYS A 8 -27.21 -26.40 31.83
CA CYS A 8 -28.28 -25.67 31.13
C CYS A 8 -28.70 -26.51 29.89
N PRO A 9 -29.97 -26.95 29.78
CA PRO A 9 -30.43 -27.73 28.64
C PRO A 9 -30.78 -26.79 27.49
N LEU A 10 -29.77 -26.32 26.75
CA LEU A 10 -30.00 -25.61 25.49
C LEU A 10 -30.28 -26.63 24.37
N THR A 11 -31.55 -26.67 24.02
CA THR A 11 -32.30 -27.56 23.12
C THR A 11 -31.67 -27.96 21.77
N PRO A 12 -32.05 -29.12 21.20
CA PRO A 12 -31.62 -29.60 19.87
C PRO A 12 -32.04 -28.71 18.68
N LEU A 13 -32.98 -27.78 18.90
CA LEU A 13 -33.57 -26.93 17.86
C LEU A 13 -32.54 -26.00 17.19
N TYR A 14 -31.60 -25.43 17.95
CA TYR A 14 -30.55 -24.56 17.40
C TYR A 14 -29.59 -25.34 16.49
N LYS A 15 -29.24 -26.58 16.85
CA LYS A 15 -28.40 -27.45 16.00
C LYS A 15 -29.12 -27.79 14.71
N THR A 16 -30.43 -28.06 14.76
CA THR A 16 -31.22 -28.34 13.55
C THR A 16 -31.33 -27.11 12.65
N ILE A 17 -31.52 -25.91 13.22
CA ILE A 17 -31.54 -24.65 12.47
C ILE A 17 -30.16 -24.35 11.86
N LEU A 18 -29.07 -24.54 12.61
CA LEU A 18 -27.71 -24.33 12.12
C LEU A 18 -27.37 -25.31 10.99
N ILE A 19 -27.79 -26.57 11.10
CA ILE A 19 -27.62 -27.59 10.06
C ILE A 19 -28.49 -27.26 8.83
N LEU A 20 -29.74 -26.79 9.02
CA LEU A 20 -30.58 -26.36 7.90
C LEU A 20 -30.00 -25.15 7.18
N VAL A 21 -29.45 -24.18 7.92
CA VAL A 21 -28.78 -23.00 7.36
C VAL A 21 -27.49 -23.39 6.64
N LEU A 22 -26.69 -24.32 7.17
CA LEU A 22 -25.52 -24.88 6.48
C LEU A 22 -25.91 -25.65 5.21
N ILE A 23 -26.98 -26.45 5.26
CA ILE A 23 -27.47 -27.20 4.08
C ILE A 23 -28.02 -26.24 3.03
N LEU A 24 -28.74 -25.17 3.42
CA LEU A 24 -29.21 -24.13 2.49
C LEU A 24 -28.05 -23.35 1.86
N LEU A 25 -26.97 -23.08 2.60
CA LEU A 25 -25.75 -22.46 2.07
C LEU A 25 -24.99 -23.39 1.09
N ILE A 26 -25.03 -24.70 1.32
CA ILE A 26 -24.42 -25.69 0.40
C ILE A 26 -25.24 -25.81 -0.88
N ILE A 27 -26.58 -25.73 -0.82
CA ILE A 27 -27.45 -25.86 -2.00
C ILE A 27 -27.30 -24.67 -2.96
N GLU A 28 -26.97 -23.46 -2.50
CA GLU A 28 -26.69 -22.31 -3.39
C GLU A 28 -25.36 -22.42 -4.16
N SER A 29 -24.45 -23.33 -3.77
CA SER A 29 -23.16 -23.51 -4.45
C SER A 29 -23.20 -24.48 -5.64
N GLY A 30 -24.33 -25.11 -5.92
CA GLY A 30 -24.52 -26.02 -7.04
C GLY A 30 -24.86 -25.31 -8.35
N PHE A 31 -23.96 -24.45 -8.85
CA PHE A 31 -24.06 -23.99 -10.24
C PHE A 31 -23.57 -25.09 -11.17
N SER A 32 -24.43 -25.48 -12.12
CA SER A 32 -24.14 -26.40 -13.21
C SER A 32 -22.95 -25.89 -14.03
N GLN A 33 -21.74 -26.32 -13.69
CA GLN A 33 -20.59 -26.22 -14.58
C GLN A 33 -20.83 -27.12 -15.78
N SER A 34 -20.53 -26.62 -16.98
CA SER A 34 -20.45 -27.53 -18.13
C SER A 34 -19.22 -28.43 -17.92
N ASP A 35 -19.35 -29.74 -18.09
CA ASP A 35 -18.23 -30.69 -17.94
C ASP A 35 -17.08 -30.44 -18.96
N LYS A 36 -17.23 -29.46 -19.85
CA LYS A 36 -16.43 -29.31 -21.06
C LYS A 36 -15.56 -28.04 -21.09
N PHE A 37 -15.94 -26.94 -20.46
CA PHE A 37 -15.05 -25.79 -20.25
C PHE A 37 -15.47 -25.01 -19.00
N SER A 38 -14.51 -24.27 -18.44
CA SER A 38 -14.74 -23.34 -17.34
C SER A 38 -14.39 -21.91 -17.75
N VAL A 39 -15.19 -20.95 -17.32
CA VAL A 39 -14.92 -19.53 -17.54
C VAL A 39 -14.48 -18.87 -16.24
N LYS A 40 -13.28 -18.31 -16.26
CA LYS A 40 -12.78 -17.43 -15.21
C LYS A 40 -13.02 -15.98 -15.62
N TYR A 41 -13.93 -15.34 -14.89
CA TYR A 41 -14.17 -13.91 -15.00
C TYR A 41 -14.26 -13.29 -13.60
N PRO A 42 -13.76 -12.06 -13.39
CA PRO A 42 -13.85 -11.42 -12.08
C PRO A 42 -15.30 -11.31 -11.60
N ARG A 43 -15.54 -11.70 -10.34
CA ARG A 43 -16.85 -11.56 -9.67
C ARG A 43 -17.34 -10.11 -9.66
N VAL A 44 -16.40 -9.17 -9.63
CA VAL A 44 -16.66 -7.73 -9.62
C VAL A 44 -15.80 -7.07 -10.67
N VAL A 45 -16.41 -6.23 -11.49
CA VAL A 45 -15.73 -5.43 -12.52
C VAL A 45 -16.11 -3.97 -12.38
N LEU A 46 -15.25 -3.08 -12.86
CA LEU A 46 -15.53 -1.65 -12.88
C LEU A 46 -16.21 -1.27 -14.19
N THR A 47 -17.17 -0.35 -14.12
CA THR A 47 -17.83 0.17 -15.32
C THR A 47 -16.83 0.93 -16.18
N ASP A 48 -16.92 0.77 -17.49
CA ASP A 48 -16.09 1.47 -18.49
C ASP A 48 -14.58 1.18 -18.36
N ILE A 49 -14.22 0.07 -17.73
CA ILE A 49 -12.85 -0.45 -17.67
C ILE A 49 -12.85 -1.84 -18.29
N GLY A 50 -12.05 -2.03 -19.34
CA GLY A 50 -11.93 -3.31 -20.03
C GLY A 50 -11.29 -4.37 -19.13
N THR A 51 -11.96 -5.52 -18.98
CA THR A 51 -11.42 -6.67 -18.25
C THR A 51 -11.26 -7.87 -19.18
N SER A 52 -10.27 -8.70 -18.91
CA SER A 52 -10.06 -9.96 -19.60
C SER A 52 -11.03 -11.02 -19.09
N LEU A 53 -11.54 -11.84 -20.01
CA LEU A 53 -12.27 -13.06 -19.70
C LEU A 53 -11.43 -14.25 -20.16
N GLU A 54 -11.17 -15.17 -19.24
CA GLU A 54 -10.38 -16.36 -19.48
C GLU A 54 -11.30 -17.56 -19.62
N ILE A 55 -11.10 -18.35 -20.67
CA ILE A 55 -11.82 -19.59 -20.91
C ILE A 55 -10.81 -20.73 -20.86
N GLU A 56 -11.01 -21.67 -19.95
CA GLU A 56 -10.20 -22.88 -19.79
C GLU A 56 -11.00 -24.09 -20.30
N PRO A 57 -10.70 -24.61 -21.51
CA PRO A 57 -11.34 -25.80 -22.03
C PRO A 57 -10.84 -27.05 -21.28
N ASN A 58 -11.73 -27.97 -20.93
CA ASN A 58 -11.35 -29.24 -20.31
C ASN A 58 -10.75 -30.20 -21.36
N PRO A 59 -9.96 -31.21 -20.96
CA PRO A 59 -9.36 -32.19 -21.89
C PRO A 59 -10.38 -32.85 -22.84
N GLY A 60 -11.60 -33.10 -22.35
CA GLY A 60 -12.69 -33.69 -23.15
C GLY A 60 -13.33 -32.75 -24.20
N PHE A 61 -12.96 -31.47 -24.23
CA PHE A 61 -13.38 -30.50 -25.25
C PHE A 61 -12.51 -30.59 -26.51
N TYR A 62 -11.19 -30.76 -26.33
CA TYR A 62 -10.22 -30.89 -27.42
C TYR A 62 -10.48 -32.13 -28.30
N LEU A 63 -11.04 -33.19 -27.72
CA LEU A 63 -11.42 -34.41 -28.45
C LEU A 63 -12.59 -34.21 -29.43
N GLU A 64 -13.46 -33.22 -29.19
CA GLU A 64 -14.64 -32.95 -30.04
C GLU A 64 -14.39 -31.86 -31.08
N TYR A 65 -13.34 -31.05 -30.89
CA TYR A 65 -12.95 -29.97 -31.80
C TYR A 65 -11.48 -30.12 -32.24
N PRO A 66 -11.16 -31.14 -33.05
CA PRO A 66 -9.79 -31.39 -33.51
C PRO A 66 -9.28 -30.37 -34.54
N ASP A 67 -10.18 -29.63 -35.21
CA ASP A 67 -9.85 -28.66 -36.28
C ASP A 67 -9.32 -27.30 -35.76
N GLY A 68 -9.10 -27.17 -34.45
CA GLY A 68 -8.39 -26.05 -33.84
C GLY A 68 -9.03 -24.66 -34.02
N LYS A 69 -10.27 -24.55 -34.51
CA LYS A 69 -11.04 -23.29 -34.54
C LYS A 69 -12.45 -23.49 -34.01
N VAL A 70 -12.83 -22.71 -33.00
CA VAL A 70 -14.17 -22.76 -32.38
C VAL A 70 -14.76 -21.37 -32.31
N PHE A 71 -16.03 -21.26 -32.69
CA PHE A 71 -16.76 -20.00 -32.59
C PHE A 71 -17.09 -19.66 -31.13
N CYS A 72 -16.66 -18.49 -30.68
CA CYS A 72 -16.96 -17.96 -29.35
C CYS A 72 -17.89 -16.75 -29.47
N ARG A 73 -18.95 -16.74 -28.66
CA ARG A 73 -19.89 -15.63 -28.58
C ARG A 73 -20.19 -15.30 -27.12
N ILE A 74 -19.96 -14.06 -26.74
CA ILE A 74 -20.29 -13.55 -25.40
C ILE A 74 -21.48 -12.60 -25.54
N VAL A 75 -22.56 -12.92 -24.84
CA VAL A 75 -23.79 -12.13 -24.86
C VAL A 75 -24.17 -11.74 -23.45
N ASN A 76 -24.56 -10.48 -23.26
CA ASN A 76 -25.18 -10.07 -22.02
C ASN A 76 -26.60 -10.63 -21.95
N GLU A 77 -26.85 -11.54 -21.02
CA GLU A 77 -28.07 -12.35 -20.99
C GLU A 77 -29.35 -11.51 -20.87
N LYS A 78 -29.31 -10.42 -20.09
CA LYS A 78 -30.48 -9.55 -19.89
C LYS A 78 -30.77 -8.62 -21.06
N THR A 79 -29.76 -8.24 -21.83
CA THR A 79 -29.93 -7.25 -22.92
C THR A 79 -29.86 -7.87 -24.30
N GLY A 80 -29.45 -9.13 -24.41
CA GLY A 80 -29.19 -9.80 -25.69
C GLY A 80 -28.04 -9.18 -26.49
N LYS A 81 -27.35 -8.17 -25.95
CA LYS A 81 -26.28 -7.46 -26.65
C LYS A 81 -25.05 -8.36 -26.73
N VAL A 82 -24.58 -8.60 -27.95
CA VAL A 82 -23.32 -9.29 -28.23
C VAL A 82 -22.18 -8.36 -27.81
N MET A 83 -21.34 -8.85 -26.90
CA MET A 83 -20.17 -8.14 -26.38
C MET A 83 -18.89 -8.58 -27.09
N PHE A 84 -18.83 -9.85 -27.49
CA PHE A 84 -17.74 -10.43 -28.26
C PHE A 84 -18.30 -11.53 -29.17
N SER A 85 -17.75 -11.66 -30.38
CA SER A 85 -18.13 -12.68 -31.35
C SER A 85 -17.01 -12.89 -32.34
N ASP A 86 -16.21 -13.95 -32.16
CA ASP A 86 -15.12 -14.28 -33.07
C ASP A 86 -14.81 -15.79 -33.04
N SER A 87 -14.11 -16.29 -34.05
CA SER A 87 -13.54 -17.63 -34.05
C SER A 87 -12.21 -17.63 -33.29
N LEU A 88 -12.13 -18.41 -32.21
CA LEU A 88 -10.91 -18.61 -31.43
C LEU A 88 -10.17 -19.84 -31.93
N SER A 89 -8.85 -19.73 -32.09
CA SER A 89 -7.99 -20.88 -32.37
C SER A 89 -7.67 -21.62 -31.08
N ILE A 90 -7.76 -22.94 -31.10
CA ILE A 90 -7.52 -23.83 -29.98
C ILE A 90 -6.41 -24.80 -30.38
N ASP A 91 -5.34 -24.87 -29.59
CA ASP A 91 -4.28 -25.86 -29.79
C ASP A 91 -4.52 -27.05 -28.86
N ALA A 92 -4.80 -28.22 -29.43
CA ALA A 92 -4.98 -29.46 -28.68
C ALA A 92 -3.65 -30.07 -28.18
N ALA A 93 -2.51 -29.67 -28.76
CA ALA A 93 -1.19 -30.12 -28.34
C ALA A 93 -0.65 -29.33 -27.13
N HIS A 94 -1.01 -28.05 -27.01
CA HIS A 94 -0.67 -27.17 -25.89
C HIS A 94 -1.94 -26.47 -25.39
N PRO A 95 -2.67 -27.06 -24.41
CA PRO A 95 -3.91 -26.50 -23.91
C PRO A 95 -3.64 -25.24 -23.08
N GLU A 96 -3.70 -24.07 -23.72
CA GLU A 96 -3.61 -22.76 -23.07
C GLU A 96 -5.00 -22.14 -22.84
N PRO A 97 -5.18 -21.34 -21.77
CA PRO A 97 -6.40 -20.57 -21.56
C PRO A 97 -6.62 -19.56 -22.67
N LEU A 98 -7.84 -19.50 -23.19
CA LEU A 98 -8.24 -18.52 -24.20
C LEU A 98 -8.57 -17.20 -23.50
N ILE A 99 -7.77 -16.16 -23.77
CA ILE A 99 -7.93 -14.84 -23.18
C ILE A 99 -8.67 -13.92 -24.14
N ILE A 100 -9.82 -13.39 -23.72
CA ILE A 100 -10.58 -12.37 -24.46
C ILE A 100 -10.37 -11.03 -23.76
N PRO A 101 -9.48 -10.16 -24.28
CA PRO A 101 -9.22 -8.86 -23.67
C PRO A 101 -10.32 -7.84 -23.97
N GLY A 102 -10.43 -6.83 -23.11
CA GLY A 102 -11.20 -5.61 -23.42
C GLY A 102 -12.72 -5.73 -23.29
N LEU A 103 -13.23 -6.66 -22.48
CA LEU A 103 -14.67 -6.79 -22.27
C LEU A 103 -15.17 -5.67 -21.35
N GLU A 104 -15.92 -4.71 -21.91
CA GLU A 104 -16.39 -3.53 -21.17
C GLU A 104 -17.87 -3.62 -20.79
N ILE A 105 -18.18 -3.36 -19.50
CA ILE A 105 -19.56 -3.26 -19.02
C ILE A 105 -19.92 -1.79 -18.75
N LYS A 106 -20.79 -1.21 -19.58
CA LYS A 106 -21.18 0.22 -19.48
C LYS A 106 -22.19 0.55 -18.38
N LYS A 107 -22.94 -0.44 -17.87
CA LYS A 107 -24.01 -0.20 -16.88
C LYS A 107 -23.71 -0.94 -15.59
N SER A 108 -23.82 -0.25 -14.46
CA SER A 108 -23.66 -0.84 -13.14
C SER A 108 -24.74 -1.89 -12.82
N GLY A 109 -24.49 -2.66 -11.77
CA GLY A 109 -25.40 -3.68 -11.23
C GLY A 109 -25.01 -5.12 -11.57
N LYS A 110 -25.85 -6.07 -11.14
CA LYS A 110 -25.65 -7.51 -11.39
C LYS A 110 -25.87 -7.83 -12.88
N LYS A 111 -24.86 -8.42 -13.51
CA LYS A 111 -24.85 -8.90 -14.89
C LYS A 111 -24.67 -10.40 -14.93
N ALA A 112 -25.25 -11.01 -15.95
CA ALA A 112 -25.00 -12.40 -16.32
C ALA A 112 -24.49 -12.37 -17.76
N LEU A 113 -23.30 -12.94 -17.96
CA LEU A 113 -22.64 -13.07 -19.24
C LEU A 113 -22.81 -14.50 -19.68
N ARG A 114 -23.49 -14.70 -20.81
CA ARG A 114 -23.61 -16.01 -21.43
C ARG A 114 -22.45 -16.17 -22.41
N VAL A 115 -21.55 -17.08 -22.10
CA VAL A 115 -20.38 -17.44 -22.90
C VAL A 115 -20.72 -18.71 -23.67
N GLN A 116 -20.81 -18.59 -24.98
CA GLN A 116 -21.03 -19.70 -25.88
C GLN A 116 -19.70 -20.06 -26.54
N LEU A 117 -19.28 -21.32 -26.42
CA LEU A 117 -18.10 -21.87 -27.09
C LEU A 117 -18.55 -23.10 -27.89
N GLY A 118 -18.68 -22.93 -29.21
CA GLY A 118 -19.27 -23.93 -30.10
C GLY A 118 -20.72 -24.24 -29.72
N LYS A 119 -21.03 -25.50 -29.41
CA LYS A 119 -22.35 -25.95 -28.97
C LYS A 119 -22.60 -25.80 -27.47
N TYR A 120 -21.55 -25.51 -26.70
CA TYR A 120 -21.62 -25.45 -25.25
C TYR A 120 -21.82 -24.00 -24.78
N THR A 121 -22.53 -23.83 -23.67
CA THR A 121 -22.84 -22.51 -23.12
C THR A 121 -22.65 -22.55 -21.61
N GLU A 122 -21.95 -21.55 -21.08
CA GLU A 122 -21.78 -21.32 -19.66
C GLU A 122 -22.25 -19.89 -19.33
N THR A 123 -22.85 -19.69 -18.16
CA THR A 123 -23.29 -18.36 -17.72
C THR A 123 -22.49 -17.94 -16.51
N VAL A 124 -21.87 -16.77 -16.60
CA VAL A 124 -21.05 -16.20 -15.53
C VAL A 124 -21.73 -14.97 -14.95
N HIS A 125 -21.87 -14.96 -13.63
CA HIS A 125 -22.41 -13.83 -12.91
C HIS A 125 -21.29 -12.88 -12.47
N THR A 126 -21.49 -11.59 -12.71
CA THR A 126 -20.54 -10.54 -12.34
C THR A 126 -21.29 -9.29 -11.90
N ARG A 127 -20.71 -8.50 -11.00
CA ARG A 127 -21.25 -7.21 -10.58
C ARG A 127 -20.42 -6.08 -11.15
N ALA A 128 -21.05 -5.22 -11.93
CA ALA A 128 -20.41 -3.99 -12.41
C ALA A 128 -20.58 -2.88 -11.37
N LEU A 129 -19.48 -2.40 -10.80
CA LEU A 129 -19.45 -1.25 -9.89
C LEU A 129 -19.04 0.01 -10.64
N PRO A 130 -19.65 1.17 -10.36
CA PRO A 130 -19.12 2.44 -10.84
C PRO A 130 -17.65 2.62 -10.46
N ALA A 131 -16.80 2.99 -11.42
CA ALA A 131 -15.36 3.17 -11.19
C ALA A 131 -15.07 4.13 -10.02
N ILE A 132 -15.90 5.17 -9.82
CA ILE A 132 -15.72 6.13 -8.73
C ILE A 132 -15.83 5.52 -7.33
N LEU A 133 -16.50 4.38 -7.17
CA LEU A 133 -16.61 3.70 -5.89
C LEU A 133 -15.29 3.07 -5.44
N SER A 134 -14.36 2.77 -6.35
CA SER A 134 -13.05 2.20 -5.98
C SER A 134 -12.17 3.19 -5.22
N ILE A 135 -12.44 4.49 -5.35
CA ILE A 135 -11.71 5.58 -4.65
C ILE A 135 -12.23 5.77 -3.22
N LEU A 136 -13.45 5.33 -2.93
CA LEU A 136 -14.09 5.60 -1.65
C LEU A 136 -13.42 4.88 -0.46
N PRO A 137 -12.95 3.62 -0.56
CA PRO A 137 -12.19 2.95 0.50
C PRO A 137 -10.95 3.71 0.99
N PRO A 138 -9.98 4.10 0.12
CA PRO A 138 -8.83 4.88 0.57
C PRO A 138 -9.21 6.29 1.05
N LEU A 139 -10.22 6.92 0.46
CA LEU A 139 -10.69 8.24 0.91
C LEU A 139 -11.29 8.17 2.33
N LEU A 140 -12.08 7.14 2.62
CA LEU A 140 -12.62 6.90 3.96
C LEU A 140 -11.49 6.67 4.97
N ALA A 141 -10.49 5.87 4.60
CA ALA A 141 -9.33 5.64 5.46
C ALA A 141 -8.58 6.95 5.75
N ILE A 142 -8.33 7.79 4.75
CA ILE A 142 -7.68 9.09 4.96
C ILE A 142 -8.53 9.99 5.87
N LEU A 143 -9.82 10.10 5.59
CA LEU A 143 -10.73 10.94 6.37
C LEU A 143 -10.78 10.50 7.84
N LEU A 144 -10.97 9.19 8.08
CA LEU A 144 -11.01 8.64 9.43
C LEU A 144 -9.66 8.81 10.13
N ALA A 145 -8.53 8.61 9.46
CA ALA A 145 -7.21 8.80 10.05
C ALA A 145 -7.01 10.24 10.53
N LEU A 146 -7.47 11.23 9.76
CA LEU A 146 -7.40 12.65 10.13
C LEU A 146 -8.33 13.01 11.30
N VAL A 147 -9.54 12.45 11.33
CA VAL A 147 -10.55 12.75 12.38
C VAL A 147 -10.24 12.02 13.69
N THR A 148 -9.98 10.71 13.63
CA THR A 148 -9.78 9.86 14.82
C THR A 148 -8.35 9.91 15.34
N ARG A 149 -7.39 10.34 14.51
CA ARG A 149 -5.95 10.22 14.77
C ARG A 149 -5.51 8.78 15.05
N GLN A 150 -6.26 7.80 14.55
CA GLN A 150 -6.00 6.37 14.73
C GLN A 150 -5.87 5.69 13.36
N VAL A 151 -4.63 5.54 12.89
CA VAL A 151 -4.33 5.00 11.55
C VAL A 151 -4.83 3.57 11.38
N ILE A 152 -4.60 2.69 12.37
CA ILE A 152 -4.99 1.27 12.28
C ILE A 152 -6.50 1.13 12.13
N VAL A 153 -7.28 1.86 12.93
CA VAL A 153 -8.74 1.84 12.90
C VAL A 153 -9.23 2.37 11.55
N ALA A 154 -8.64 3.46 11.06
CA ALA A 154 -9.01 4.04 9.78
C ALA A 154 -8.74 3.11 8.59
N LEU A 155 -7.59 2.42 8.57
CA LEU A 155 -7.26 1.42 7.56
C LEU A 155 -8.25 0.25 7.58
N PHE A 156 -8.62 -0.24 8.77
CA PHE A 156 -9.62 -1.30 8.91
C PHE A 156 -10.96 -0.91 8.27
N PHE A 157 -11.49 0.27 8.59
CA PHE A 157 -12.76 0.74 8.03
C PHE A 157 -12.68 0.98 6.51
N GLY A 158 -11.53 1.42 5.99
CA GLY A 158 -11.30 1.50 4.55
C GLY A 158 -11.39 0.13 3.87
N ILE A 159 -10.66 -0.87 4.38
CA ILE A 159 -10.69 -2.24 3.84
C ILE A 159 -12.10 -2.81 3.95
N TRP A 160 -12.74 -2.68 5.10
CA TRP A 160 -14.11 -3.15 5.33
C TRP A 160 -15.10 -2.55 4.33
N LEU A 161 -14.99 -1.25 4.03
CA LEU A 161 -15.83 -0.62 3.01
C LEU A 161 -15.57 -1.22 1.62
N GLY A 162 -14.30 -1.43 1.26
CA GLY A 162 -13.92 -2.07 -0.01
C GLY A 162 -14.49 -3.48 -0.13
N VAL A 163 -14.33 -4.31 0.90
CA VAL A 163 -14.90 -5.67 0.95
C VAL A 163 -16.42 -5.61 0.92
N THR A 164 -17.07 -4.66 1.61
CA THR A 164 -18.52 -4.48 1.54
C THR A 164 -19.01 -4.27 0.10
N PHE A 165 -18.26 -3.55 -0.74
CA PHE A 165 -18.59 -3.41 -2.17
C PHE A 165 -18.42 -4.70 -2.96
N LEU A 166 -17.47 -5.56 -2.58
CA LEU A 166 -17.25 -6.86 -3.21
C LEU A 166 -18.36 -7.87 -2.87
N TYR A 167 -18.91 -7.82 -1.66
CA TYR A 167 -19.96 -8.71 -1.17
C TYR A 167 -21.34 -8.04 -1.22
N ASP A 168 -21.70 -7.54 -2.40
CA ASP A 168 -23.04 -7.08 -2.74
C ASP A 168 -23.59 -5.89 -1.90
N TYR A 169 -22.72 -5.08 -1.30
CA TYR A 169 -23.08 -4.00 -0.36
C TYR A 169 -23.65 -4.51 0.98
N ASN A 170 -23.37 -5.76 1.34
CA ASN A 170 -23.75 -6.31 2.65
C ASN A 170 -22.64 -6.01 3.68
N PRO A 171 -22.87 -5.09 4.64
CA PRO A 171 -21.85 -4.69 5.60
C PRO A 171 -21.48 -5.80 6.60
N MET A 172 -22.41 -6.70 6.92
CA MET A 172 -22.18 -7.79 7.84
C MET A 172 -21.29 -8.87 7.20
N LEU A 173 -21.64 -9.29 5.98
CA LEU A 173 -20.78 -10.20 5.21
C LEU A 173 -19.44 -9.55 4.90
N GLY A 174 -19.43 -8.26 4.55
CA GLY A 174 -18.20 -7.50 4.33
C GLY A 174 -17.29 -7.49 5.56
N PHE A 175 -17.86 -7.36 6.77
CA PHE A 175 -17.11 -7.42 8.02
C PHE A 175 -16.51 -8.80 8.28
N LEU A 176 -17.31 -9.86 8.15
CA LEU A 176 -16.85 -11.24 8.34
C LEU A 176 -15.73 -11.58 7.34
N HIS A 177 -15.94 -11.30 6.05
CA HIS A 177 -14.95 -11.53 4.99
C HIS A 177 -13.69 -10.69 5.16
N THR A 178 -13.80 -9.47 5.69
CA THR A 178 -12.61 -8.67 6.02
C THR A 178 -11.73 -9.41 7.03
N LEU A 179 -12.32 -10.04 8.04
CA LEU A 179 -11.60 -10.74 9.10
C LEU A 179 -11.07 -12.11 8.69
N ASP A 180 -11.89 -12.94 8.05
CA ASP A 180 -11.58 -14.35 7.81
C ASP A 180 -10.90 -14.64 6.45
N GLU A 181 -11.14 -13.80 5.44
CA GLU A 181 -10.63 -14.00 4.10
C GLU A 181 -9.51 -12.99 3.78
N TYR A 182 -9.80 -11.69 3.85
CA TYR A 182 -8.85 -10.68 3.36
C TYR A 182 -7.65 -10.49 4.28
N ILE A 183 -7.87 -10.38 5.60
CA ILE A 183 -6.77 -10.27 6.57
C ILE A 183 -5.96 -11.58 6.61
N VAL A 184 -6.63 -12.74 6.63
CA VAL A 184 -5.95 -14.04 6.68
C VAL A 184 -5.14 -14.29 5.42
N ASN A 185 -5.69 -14.06 4.22
CA ASN A 185 -4.96 -14.23 2.97
C ASN A 185 -3.78 -13.27 2.86
N ALA A 186 -3.93 -12.03 3.32
CA ALA A 186 -2.83 -11.07 3.37
C ALA A 186 -1.69 -11.52 4.29
N LEU A 187 -2.01 -12.17 5.42
CA LEU A 187 -1.03 -12.73 6.35
C LEU A 187 -0.50 -14.10 5.91
N GLY A 188 -1.22 -14.84 5.09
CA GLY A 188 -0.86 -16.19 4.64
C GLY A 188 -0.01 -16.24 3.37
N SER A 189 0.05 -15.15 2.60
CA SER A 189 0.87 -15.12 1.38
C SER A 189 2.36 -15.01 1.71
N SER A 190 3.15 -15.98 1.27
CA SER A 190 4.61 -16.05 1.49
C SER A 190 5.34 -14.76 1.09
N GLU A 191 4.93 -14.14 -0.03
CA GLU A 191 5.48 -12.86 -0.50
C GLU A 191 5.28 -11.74 0.53
N ARG A 192 4.06 -11.52 1.01
CA ARG A 192 3.75 -10.47 1.99
C ARG A 192 4.41 -10.75 3.35
N ILE A 193 4.47 -12.01 3.78
CA ILE A 193 5.19 -12.40 5.00
C ILE A 193 6.68 -12.07 4.86
N SER A 194 7.29 -12.41 3.73
CA SER A 194 8.72 -12.13 3.48
C SER A 194 9.00 -10.64 3.58
N ILE A 195 8.10 -9.80 3.05
CA ILE A 195 8.20 -8.34 3.16
C ILE A 195 8.01 -7.87 4.60
N LEU A 196 7.04 -8.41 5.34
CA LEU A 196 6.86 -8.08 6.76
C LEU A 196 8.11 -8.40 7.58
N ILE A 197 8.73 -9.57 7.37
CA ILE A 197 9.97 -9.96 8.02
C ILE A 197 11.10 -9.02 7.61
N PHE A 198 11.23 -8.72 6.31
CA PHE A 198 12.25 -7.80 5.80
C PHE A 198 12.10 -6.40 6.42
N SER A 199 10.89 -5.83 6.44
CA SER A 199 10.58 -4.56 7.09
C SER A 199 10.86 -4.60 8.59
N LEU A 200 10.58 -5.71 9.27
CA LEU A 200 10.88 -5.89 10.70
C LEU A 200 12.39 -5.91 10.96
N VAL A 201 13.17 -6.61 10.13
CA VAL A 201 14.64 -6.65 10.23
C VAL A 201 15.24 -5.28 9.95
N LEU A 202 14.79 -4.58 8.92
CA LEU A 202 15.20 -3.20 8.65
C LEU A 202 14.83 -2.27 9.81
N GLY A 203 13.61 -2.36 10.35
CA GLY A 203 13.21 -1.62 11.54
C GLY A 203 14.08 -1.93 12.76
N GLY A 204 14.48 -3.19 12.94
CA GLY A 204 15.44 -3.61 13.97
C GLY A 204 16.82 -2.99 13.79
N MET A 205 17.36 -2.99 12.56
CA MET A 205 18.61 -2.31 12.22
C MET A 205 18.53 -0.82 12.57
N VAL A 206 17.43 -0.15 12.19
CA VAL A 206 17.18 1.26 12.51
C VAL A 206 17.14 1.49 14.02
N GLY A 207 16.48 0.60 14.77
CA GLY A 207 16.47 0.62 16.22
C GLY A 207 17.87 0.52 16.84
N VAL A 208 18.72 -0.38 16.32
CA VAL A 208 20.12 -0.53 16.74
C VAL A 208 20.94 0.72 16.43
N ILE A 209 20.79 1.31 15.24
CA ILE A 209 21.47 2.55 14.86
C ILE A 209 21.09 3.70 15.79
N SER A 210 19.79 3.83 16.10
CA SER A 210 19.26 4.87 16.99
C SER A 210 19.75 4.70 18.43
N ARG A 211 19.72 3.47 18.96
CA ARG A 211 20.15 3.14 20.34
C ARG A 211 21.67 3.19 20.52
N SER A 212 22.45 2.85 19.50
CA SER A 212 23.91 2.83 19.57
C SER A 212 24.57 4.21 19.52
N GLY A 213 23.80 5.30 19.46
CA GLY A 213 24.36 6.65 19.33
C GLY A 213 24.81 6.99 17.90
N GLY A 214 24.51 6.15 16.91
CA GLY A 214 24.93 6.32 15.52
C GLY A 214 24.32 7.57 14.90
N THR A 215 23.00 7.71 15.01
CA THR A 215 22.30 8.88 14.46
C THR A 215 22.70 10.17 15.17
N GLN A 216 22.85 10.12 16.50
CA GLN A 216 23.33 11.25 17.32
C GLN A 216 24.80 11.61 16.98
N GLY A 217 25.61 10.65 16.57
CA GLY A 217 26.97 10.88 16.08
C GLY A 217 27.03 11.62 14.73
N ILE A 218 26.15 11.26 13.79
CA ILE A 218 25.98 11.98 12.51
C ILE A 218 25.52 13.42 12.78
N VAL A 219 24.50 13.55 13.62
CA VAL A 219 23.97 14.81 14.14
C VAL A 219 25.08 15.71 14.70
N LYS A 220 25.87 15.20 15.65
CA LYS A 220 26.93 15.99 16.32
C LYS A 220 27.94 16.53 15.32
N ARG A 221 28.27 15.77 14.27
CA ARG A 221 29.19 16.21 13.22
C ARG A 221 28.55 17.29 12.35
N LEU A 222 27.37 17.04 11.80
CA LEU A 222 26.71 17.99 10.88
C LEU A 222 26.30 19.29 11.56
N SER A 223 25.90 19.25 12.83
CA SER A 223 25.55 20.46 13.60
C SER A 223 26.73 21.43 13.77
N THR A 224 27.99 20.96 13.66
CA THR A 224 29.17 21.87 13.69
C THR A 224 29.29 22.73 12.43
N LEU A 225 28.69 22.31 11.31
CA LEU A 225 28.70 23.06 10.05
C LEU A 225 27.65 24.18 10.02
N ALA A 226 26.66 24.10 10.92
CA ALA A 226 25.51 25.01 10.98
C ALA A 226 25.84 26.29 11.76
N THR A 227 26.66 27.16 11.15
CA THR A 227 27.11 28.43 11.74
C THR A 227 26.25 29.64 11.34
N SER A 228 25.49 29.54 10.24
CA SER A 228 24.68 30.62 9.67
C SER A 228 23.30 30.09 9.30
N PRO A 229 22.29 30.95 9.08
CA PRO A 229 20.96 30.49 8.68
C PRO A 229 20.98 29.63 7.41
N ARG A 230 21.82 29.96 6.42
CA ARG A 230 21.98 29.17 5.19
C ARG A 230 22.59 27.81 5.49
N THR A 231 23.71 27.78 6.20
CA THR A 231 24.40 26.52 6.52
C THR A 231 23.61 25.65 7.49
N GLY A 232 22.79 26.24 8.35
CA GLY A 232 21.83 25.52 9.19
C GLY A 232 20.75 24.82 8.37
N GLN A 233 20.12 25.52 7.42
CA GLN A 233 19.13 24.92 6.52
C GLN A 233 19.73 23.81 5.64
N LEU A 234 20.94 24.04 5.10
CA LEU A 234 21.65 23.01 4.33
C LEU A 234 22.04 21.81 5.19
N ALA A 235 22.47 22.03 6.44
CA ALA A 235 22.75 20.94 7.38
C ALA A 235 21.48 20.15 7.72
N THR A 236 20.34 20.80 7.90
CA THR A 236 19.04 20.13 8.13
C THR A 236 18.68 19.26 6.93
N TRP A 237 18.74 19.83 5.72
CA TRP A 237 18.44 19.12 4.49
C TRP A 237 19.40 17.93 4.28
N ALA A 238 20.71 18.14 4.44
CA ALA A 238 21.70 17.07 4.28
C ALA A 238 21.51 15.97 5.31
N MET A 239 21.15 16.30 6.55
CA MET A 239 20.86 15.31 7.59
C MET A 239 19.64 14.46 7.22
N GLY A 240 18.58 15.09 6.70
CA GLY A 240 17.43 14.37 6.16
C GLY A 240 17.81 13.45 5.00
N VAL A 241 18.65 13.89 4.07
CA VAL A 241 19.14 13.02 2.99
C VAL A 241 20.00 11.86 3.50
N LEU A 242 20.78 12.07 4.57
CA LEU A 242 21.67 11.04 5.12
C LEU A 242 20.94 9.99 5.98
N ILE A 243 19.84 10.36 6.63
CA ILE A 243 18.99 9.45 7.41
C ILE A 243 17.92 8.86 6.47
N PHE A 244 18.37 8.22 5.39
CA PHE A 244 17.47 7.79 4.30
C PHE A 244 16.73 6.48 4.55
N PHE A 245 17.16 5.73 5.56
CA PHE A 245 16.72 4.36 5.78
C PHE A 245 15.27 4.26 6.30
N ASP A 246 14.75 5.31 6.96
CA ASP A 246 13.40 5.34 7.52
C ASP A 246 12.88 6.77 7.69
N ASP A 247 11.66 7.04 7.23
CA ASP A 247 11.05 8.37 7.23
C ASP A 247 10.60 8.85 8.63
N TYR A 248 10.15 7.94 9.49
CA TYR A 248 9.82 8.25 10.89
C TYR A 248 11.07 8.61 11.70
N ALA A 249 12.11 7.78 11.64
CA ALA A 249 13.39 8.03 12.29
C ALA A 249 14.02 9.33 11.78
N ASN A 250 13.96 9.58 10.47
CA ASN A 250 14.38 10.83 9.86
C ASN A 250 13.66 12.03 10.48
N THR A 251 12.33 12.03 10.44
CA THR A 251 11.52 13.15 10.93
C THR A 251 11.75 13.43 12.40
N LEU A 252 11.80 12.38 13.23
CA LEU A 252 12.01 12.50 14.67
C LEU A 252 13.42 13.00 15.00
N ILE A 253 14.45 12.40 14.38
CA ILE A 253 15.84 12.66 14.75
C ILE A 253 16.30 14.00 14.19
N VAL A 254 16.06 14.27 12.91
CA VAL A 254 16.41 15.56 12.28
C VAL A 254 15.60 16.68 12.93
N GLY A 255 14.29 16.50 13.06
CA GLY A 255 13.38 17.50 13.61
C GLY A 255 13.76 17.91 15.04
N ASN A 256 14.01 16.95 15.93
CA ASN A 256 14.33 17.28 17.32
C ASN A 256 15.77 17.77 17.49
N THR A 257 16.71 17.25 16.73
CA THR A 257 18.11 17.70 16.75
C THR A 257 18.26 19.13 16.24
N MET A 258 17.69 19.40 15.08
CA MET A 258 17.90 20.66 14.38
C MET A 258 17.04 21.77 14.96
N ARG A 259 16.04 21.46 15.80
CA ARG A 259 15.19 22.45 16.48
C ARG A 259 15.98 23.50 17.29
N PRO A 260 16.78 23.15 18.32
CA PRO A 260 17.51 24.14 19.10
C PRO A 260 18.52 24.94 18.25
N LEU A 261 19.13 24.29 17.27
CA LEU A 261 20.06 24.92 16.34
C LEU A 261 19.36 25.90 15.39
N SER A 262 18.21 25.51 14.84
CA SER A 262 17.38 26.34 13.97
C SER A 262 16.85 27.55 14.72
N ASP A 263 16.41 27.37 15.97
CA ASP A 263 15.95 28.44 16.83
C ASP A 263 17.09 29.46 17.09
N ARG A 264 18.31 28.98 17.41
CA ARG A 264 19.51 29.83 17.57
C ARG A 264 19.86 30.57 16.28
N LEU A 265 19.73 29.92 15.13
CA LEU A 265 20.02 30.50 13.81
C LEU A 265 18.86 31.33 13.24
N ARG A 266 17.78 31.55 14.01
CA ARG A 266 16.60 32.32 13.59
C ARG A 266 15.96 31.79 12.30
N ILE A 267 15.89 30.47 12.18
CA ILE A 267 15.12 29.77 11.15
C ILE A 267 13.72 29.51 11.75
N SER A 268 12.66 29.78 11.00
CA SER A 268 11.30 29.56 11.46
C SER A 268 11.02 28.07 11.69
N ARG A 269 10.14 27.74 12.66
CA ARG A 269 9.79 26.32 12.90
C ARG A 269 9.03 25.71 11.73
N GLU A 270 8.23 26.50 11.02
CA GLU A 270 7.56 26.10 9.78
C GLU A 270 8.59 25.71 8.71
N LYS A 271 9.68 26.49 8.59
CA LYS A 271 10.77 26.22 7.66
C LYS A 271 11.53 24.96 8.00
N LEU A 272 11.84 24.74 9.28
CA LEU A 272 12.43 23.51 9.76
C LEU A 272 11.53 22.32 9.43
N SER A 273 10.24 22.37 9.78
CA SER A 273 9.27 21.31 9.46
C SER A 273 9.21 21.00 7.97
N TYR A 274 9.21 22.03 7.12
CA TYR A 274 9.23 21.87 5.67
C TYR A 274 10.48 21.12 5.18
N LEU A 275 11.68 21.50 5.66
CA LEU A 275 12.92 20.84 5.25
C LEU A 275 12.97 19.39 5.70
N VAL A 276 12.55 19.11 6.94
CA VAL A 276 12.50 17.74 7.47
C VAL A 276 11.53 16.88 6.67
N ASP A 277 10.29 17.34 6.49
CA ASP A 277 9.25 16.62 5.75
C ASP A 277 9.63 16.37 4.28
N SER A 278 10.20 17.39 3.61
CA SER A 278 10.66 17.30 2.21
C SER A 278 11.84 16.36 2.01
N THR A 279 12.48 15.90 3.09
CA THR A 279 13.57 14.93 3.04
C THR A 279 13.19 13.55 3.56
N ALA A 280 12.22 13.43 4.47
CA ALA A 280 11.87 12.18 5.12
C ALA A 280 11.30 11.14 4.15
N ALA A 281 10.04 11.28 3.75
CA ALA A 281 9.42 10.35 2.80
C ALA A 281 10.08 10.39 1.40
N PRO A 282 10.45 11.56 0.85
CA PRO A 282 11.10 11.63 -0.46
C PRO A 282 12.38 10.81 -0.57
N VAL A 283 13.32 10.93 0.38
CA VAL A 283 14.57 10.16 0.29
C VAL A 283 14.31 8.66 0.45
N ALA A 284 13.38 8.28 1.31
CA ALA A 284 13.08 6.87 1.57
C ALA A 284 12.50 6.16 0.32
N ASN A 285 11.79 6.88 -0.55
CA ASN A 285 11.26 6.33 -1.82
C ASN A 285 12.29 6.22 -2.95
N VAL A 286 13.45 6.87 -2.86
CA VAL A 286 14.51 6.80 -3.91
C VAL A 286 15.78 6.16 -3.41
N ALA A 287 15.87 5.88 -2.11
CA ALA A 287 16.98 5.20 -1.51
C ALA A 287 17.05 3.74 -1.97
N ILE A 288 18.27 3.28 -2.22
CA ILE A 288 18.56 1.89 -2.59
C ILE A 288 18.20 0.94 -1.43
N ILE A 289 18.21 1.43 -0.19
CA ILE A 289 17.81 0.68 1.00
C ILE A 289 16.99 1.60 1.90
N SER A 290 15.74 1.23 2.12
CA SER A 290 14.83 1.95 3.03
C SER A 290 13.71 1.04 3.51
N THR A 291 12.91 1.52 4.46
CA THR A 291 11.69 0.85 4.89
C THR A 291 10.61 0.74 3.81
N TRP A 292 10.69 1.53 2.73
CA TRP A 292 9.72 1.54 1.62
C TRP A 292 10.03 0.50 0.53
N ILE A 293 11.30 0.12 0.36
CA ILE A 293 11.72 -0.67 -0.79
C ILE A 293 11.05 -2.06 -0.84
N GLY A 294 10.80 -2.68 0.33
CA GLY A 294 10.11 -3.97 0.39
C GLY A 294 8.67 -3.90 -0.14
N TYR A 295 7.98 -2.79 0.13
CA TYR A 295 6.64 -2.55 -0.37
C TYR A 295 6.65 -2.28 -1.88
N GLU A 296 7.56 -1.45 -2.38
CA GLU A 296 7.65 -1.12 -3.80
C GLU A 296 8.00 -2.35 -4.66
N ILE A 297 8.97 -3.16 -4.22
CA ILE A 297 9.31 -4.43 -4.88
C ILE A 297 8.10 -5.37 -4.90
N SER A 298 7.29 -5.41 -3.82
CA SER A 298 6.07 -6.22 -3.76
C SER A 298 5.08 -5.86 -4.85
N LEU A 299 4.83 -4.56 -5.03
CA LEU A 299 3.90 -4.06 -6.04
C LEU A 299 4.40 -4.35 -7.45
N ILE A 300 5.71 -4.21 -7.68
CA ILE A 300 6.34 -4.54 -8.97
C ILE A 300 6.20 -6.04 -9.23
N ASN A 301 6.55 -6.90 -8.28
CA ASN A 301 6.42 -8.36 -8.41
C ASN A 301 4.97 -8.78 -8.67
N GLN A 302 4.01 -8.20 -7.94
CA GLN A 302 2.59 -8.49 -8.16
C GLN A 302 2.16 -8.14 -9.59
N SER A 303 2.63 -7.01 -10.11
CA SER A 303 2.35 -6.58 -11.48
C SER A 303 3.05 -7.46 -12.52
N PHE A 304 4.28 -7.89 -12.24
CA PHE A 304 5.05 -8.79 -13.11
C PHE A 304 4.41 -10.17 -13.22
N ASN A 305 4.00 -10.74 -12.09
CA ASN A 305 3.27 -12.00 -12.03
C ASN A 305 1.96 -11.92 -12.85
N ALA A 306 1.24 -10.80 -12.76
CA ALA A 306 0.02 -10.58 -13.53
C ALA A 306 0.26 -10.44 -15.05
N LEU A 307 1.44 -9.97 -15.46
CA LEU A 307 1.81 -9.77 -16.87
C LEU A 307 2.66 -10.92 -17.44
N GLY A 308 3.00 -11.94 -16.64
CA GLY A 308 3.92 -13.01 -17.03
C GLY A 308 5.36 -12.55 -17.26
N VAL A 309 5.76 -11.42 -16.68
CA VAL A 309 7.11 -10.85 -16.80
C VAL A 309 8.04 -11.51 -15.79
N THR A 310 9.18 -12.03 -16.25
CA THR A 310 10.16 -12.77 -15.41
C THR A 310 11.36 -11.92 -14.97
N ASP A 311 11.32 -10.61 -15.21
CA ASP A 311 12.38 -9.68 -14.81
C ASP A 311 12.54 -9.57 -13.29
N ASN A 312 13.75 -9.26 -12.83
CA ASN A 312 14.02 -9.02 -11.42
C ASN A 312 13.40 -7.68 -10.97
N ALA A 313 12.41 -7.73 -10.06
CA ALA A 313 11.71 -6.55 -9.57
C ALA A 313 12.61 -5.52 -8.86
N TYR A 314 13.67 -5.95 -8.19
CA TYR A 314 14.64 -5.02 -7.58
C TYR A 314 15.42 -4.24 -8.64
N ILE A 315 15.87 -4.90 -9.71
CA ILE A 315 16.54 -4.22 -10.83
C ILE A 315 15.58 -3.27 -11.54
N THR A 316 14.31 -3.65 -11.69
CA THR A 316 13.28 -2.78 -12.25
C THR A 316 13.04 -1.57 -11.35
N PHE A 317 12.96 -1.75 -10.03
CA PHE A 317 12.89 -0.65 -9.07
C PHE A 317 14.06 0.34 -9.25
N LEU A 318 15.30 -0.14 -9.38
CA LEU A 318 16.44 0.76 -9.63
C LEU A 318 16.29 1.56 -10.93
N LYS A 319 15.68 0.96 -11.97
CA LYS A 319 15.37 1.64 -13.24
C LYS A 319 14.23 2.64 -13.12
N THR A 320 13.35 2.53 -12.12
CA THR A 320 12.24 3.47 -11.92
C THR A 320 12.65 4.73 -11.17
N ILE A 321 13.76 4.70 -10.40
CA ILE A 321 14.25 5.85 -9.61
C ILE A 321 14.31 7.16 -10.42
N PRO A 322 14.84 7.23 -11.65
CA PRO A 322 14.86 8.47 -12.43
C PRO A 322 13.47 9.02 -12.80
N TYR A 323 12.44 8.17 -12.75
CA TYR A 323 11.05 8.51 -13.06
C TYR A 323 10.24 8.87 -11.80
N ASN A 324 10.82 8.78 -10.61
CA ASN A 324 10.21 9.22 -9.35
C ASN A 324 10.31 10.75 -9.22
N PHE A 325 9.58 11.46 -10.08
CA PHE A 325 9.66 12.91 -10.22
C PHE A 325 9.36 13.65 -8.92
N TYR A 326 8.34 13.25 -8.16
CA TYR A 326 7.98 13.94 -6.92
C TYR A 326 9.10 13.87 -5.88
N PRO A 327 9.62 12.69 -5.49
CA PRO A 327 10.75 12.62 -4.56
C PRO A 327 11.98 13.40 -5.03
N LEU A 328 12.36 13.26 -6.30
CA LEU A 328 13.54 13.94 -6.85
C LEU A 328 13.38 15.45 -6.84
N TYR A 329 12.21 15.96 -7.25
CA TYR A 329 11.93 17.39 -7.24
C TYR A 329 11.77 17.94 -5.83
N ALA A 330 11.17 17.20 -4.89
CA ALA A 330 11.07 17.63 -3.50
C ALA A 330 12.45 17.78 -2.85
N LEU A 331 13.34 16.80 -3.04
CA LEU A 331 14.72 16.86 -2.55
C LEU A 331 15.49 18.01 -3.18
N PHE A 332 15.41 18.15 -4.50
CA PHE A 332 16.10 19.22 -5.23
C PHE A 332 15.56 20.61 -4.85
N PHE A 333 14.24 20.75 -4.73
CA PHE A 333 13.62 22.01 -4.35
C PHE A 333 13.94 22.38 -2.90
N GLY A 334 13.91 21.42 -1.97
CA GLY A 334 14.38 21.60 -0.59
C GLY A 334 15.83 22.10 -0.53
N PHE A 335 16.71 21.52 -1.34
CA PHE A 335 18.10 21.96 -1.47
C PHE A 335 18.20 23.40 -2.00
N LEU A 336 17.53 23.71 -3.11
CA LEU A 336 17.53 25.05 -3.70
C LEU A 336 17.02 26.10 -2.72
N ILE A 337 15.95 25.78 -2.00
CA ILE A 337 15.34 26.64 -1.00
C ILE A 337 16.32 26.92 0.15
N ALA A 338 17.02 25.88 0.65
CA ALA A 338 18.05 26.03 1.68
C ALA A 338 19.30 26.79 1.19
N PHE A 339 19.71 26.56 -0.06
CA PHE A 339 20.89 27.17 -0.66
C PHE A 339 20.66 28.65 -1.01
N LEU A 340 19.61 28.94 -1.78
CA LEU A 340 19.29 30.28 -2.28
C LEU A 340 18.69 31.18 -1.21
N MET A 341 18.14 30.62 -0.12
CA MET A 341 17.47 31.36 0.95
C MET A 341 16.30 32.20 0.41
N ARG A 342 15.62 31.68 -0.63
CA ARG A 342 14.48 32.33 -1.28
C ARG A 342 13.20 31.62 -0.90
N ASP A 343 12.47 32.23 0.02
CA ASP A 343 11.16 31.77 0.47
C ASP A 343 10.03 32.45 -0.29
N PHE A 344 8.88 31.79 -0.41
CA PHE A 344 7.70 32.30 -1.10
C PHE A 344 6.44 32.16 -0.22
N GLY A 345 5.41 32.96 -0.52
CA GLY A 345 4.08 32.82 0.09
C GLY A 345 4.07 32.93 1.62
N SER A 346 3.42 31.96 2.28
CA SER A 346 3.33 31.88 3.74
C SER A 346 4.69 31.64 4.40
N MET A 347 5.57 30.86 3.77
CA MET A 347 6.91 30.57 4.29
C MET A 347 7.76 31.83 4.36
N TYR A 348 7.70 32.69 3.35
CA TYR A 348 8.39 33.98 3.35
C TYR A 348 7.98 34.85 4.55
N ARG A 349 6.69 34.89 4.87
CA ARG A 349 6.18 35.64 6.03
C ARG A 349 6.70 35.06 7.35
N ALA A 350 6.77 33.74 7.48
CA ALA A 350 7.30 33.07 8.64
C ALA A 350 8.81 33.34 8.83
N GLU A 351 9.59 33.25 7.76
CA GLU A 351 11.03 33.55 7.79
C GLU A 351 11.31 35.03 8.08
N MET A 352 10.56 35.95 7.49
CA MET A 352 10.70 37.38 7.77
C MET A 352 10.32 37.73 9.21
N ARG A 353 9.30 37.06 9.78
CA ARG A 353 8.95 37.17 11.21
C ARG A 353 10.13 36.78 12.08
N THR A 354 10.71 35.60 11.85
CA THR A 354 11.84 35.11 12.64
C THR A 354 13.08 35.99 12.50
N ARG A 355 13.37 36.50 11.30
CA ARG A 355 14.52 37.37 11.05
C ARG A 355 14.39 38.74 11.70
N ARG A 356 13.20 39.34 11.69
CA ARG A 356 12.96 40.69 12.24
C ARG A 356 12.74 40.70 13.75
N SER A 357 11.93 39.76 14.26
CA SER A 357 11.49 39.75 15.65
C SER A 357 12.23 38.74 16.52
N GLY A 358 12.91 37.75 15.93
CA GLY A 358 13.48 36.62 16.66
C GLY A 358 12.46 35.56 17.10
N ALA A 359 11.16 35.83 17.01
CA ALA A 359 10.13 34.83 17.29
C ALA A 359 10.24 33.71 16.25
N VAL A 360 10.41 32.46 16.67
CA VAL A 360 10.51 31.28 15.78
C VAL A 360 9.14 30.64 15.49
N LEU A 361 8.17 30.89 16.37
CA LEU A 361 6.78 30.47 16.27
C LEU A 361 5.85 31.66 15.96
N ARG A 362 4.77 31.38 15.23
CA ARG A 362 3.68 32.33 15.04
C ARG A 362 2.96 32.57 16.38
N GLU A 363 2.45 33.79 16.57
CA GLU A 363 1.59 34.11 17.70
C GLU A 363 0.35 33.20 17.76
N GLY A 364 0.07 32.66 18.96
CA GLY A 364 -1.00 31.69 19.18
C GLY A 364 -0.71 30.27 18.67
N ALA A 365 0.51 29.97 18.20
CA ALA A 365 0.89 28.62 17.82
C ALA A 365 0.99 27.72 19.07
N VAL A 366 0.36 26.55 18.99
CA VAL A 366 0.47 25.49 20.01
C VAL A 366 1.30 24.35 19.39
N PRO A 367 2.58 24.19 19.78
CA PRO A 367 3.39 23.07 19.31
C PRO A 367 2.74 21.73 19.68
N ILE A 368 2.70 20.79 18.74
CA ILE A 368 2.18 19.43 18.97
C ILE A 368 3.05 18.67 19.98
N SER A 369 4.33 19.05 20.09
CA SER A 369 5.28 18.45 21.02
C SER A 369 6.17 19.50 21.67
N ASP A 370 5.88 19.81 22.94
CA ASP A 370 6.83 20.45 23.86
C ASP A 370 7.81 19.38 24.35
N LEU A 371 8.70 18.96 23.45
CA LEU A 371 9.91 18.27 23.86
C LEU A 371 10.83 19.35 24.43
N THR A 372 10.65 19.63 25.73
CA THR A 372 11.78 20.07 26.56
C THR A 372 12.94 19.12 26.30
N GLU A 373 14.18 19.63 26.36
CA GLU A 373 15.45 19.06 25.86
C GLU A 373 15.81 17.59 26.24
N THR A 374 14.91 16.83 26.83
CA THR A 374 15.12 15.53 27.46
C THR A 374 15.02 14.30 26.55
N ASP A 375 14.38 14.33 25.38
CA ASP A 375 14.09 13.08 24.64
C ASP A 375 15.04 12.74 23.47
N VAL A 376 16.03 13.59 23.17
CA VAL A 376 17.11 13.25 22.19
C VAL A 376 18.44 12.94 22.88
N SER A 377 18.47 13.08 24.20
CA SER A 377 19.62 12.63 24.98
C SER A 377 19.60 11.10 24.98
N GLY A 378 20.32 10.48 24.05
CA GLY A 378 20.77 9.10 24.26
C GLY A 378 21.41 9.03 25.65
N ASP A 379 21.27 7.88 26.32
CA ASP A 379 21.90 7.66 27.63
C ASP A 379 23.30 8.27 27.62
N LYS A 380 23.58 9.17 28.58
CA LYS A 380 24.81 9.98 28.63
C LYS A 380 26.10 9.13 28.59
N GLU A 381 25.97 7.82 28.70
CA GLU A 381 27.04 6.82 28.71
C GLU A 381 27.40 6.26 27.32
N ILE A 382 26.60 6.47 26.27
CA ILE A 382 26.85 5.86 24.95
C ILE A 382 27.74 6.78 24.09
N PRO A 383 28.88 6.30 23.54
CA PRO A 383 29.75 7.12 22.73
C PRO A 383 29.12 7.45 21.37
N LEU A 384 28.79 8.72 21.17
CA LEU A 384 28.16 9.24 19.95
C LEU A 384 29.12 9.24 18.75
N ARG A 385 29.14 8.13 18.01
CA ARG A 385 30.05 7.87 16.89
C ARG A 385 29.26 7.62 15.62
N TRP A 386 29.50 8.42 14.57
CA TRP A 386 28.80 8.31 13.29
C TRP A 386 28.93 6.93 12.63
N TYR A 387 30.04 6.22 12.86
CA TYR A 387 30.25 4.88 12.30
C TYR A 387 29.37 3.80 12.96
N ASN A 388 28.77 4.06 14.13
CA ASN A 388 27.77 3.15 14.71
C ASN A 388 26.50 3.08 13.83
N ALA A 389 26.27 4.08 12.98
CA ALA A 389 25.24 4.03 11.93
C ALA A 389 25.76 3.33 10.65
N LEU A 390 27.02 3.57 10.28
CA LEU A 390 27.60 3.00 9.06
C LEU A 390 27.71 1.46 9.11
N ILE A 391 28.10 0.90 10.26
CA ILE A 391 28.39 -0.54 10.38
C ILE A 391 27.14 -1.39 10.12
N PRO A 392 25.98 -1.17 10.78
CA PRO A 392 24.78 -1.98 10.50
C PRO A 392 24.30 -1.85 9.05
N ILE A 393 24.37 -0.64 8.47
CA ILE A 393 24.01 -0.39 7.07
C ILE A 393 24.94 -1.18 6.14
N ALA A 394 26.25 -1.12 6.36
CA ALA A 394 27.23 -1.83 5.54
C ALA A 394 27.07 -3.35 5.65
N VAL A 395 26.75 -3.88 6.83
CA VAL A 395 26.47 -5.31 7.02
C VAL A 395 25.28 -5.75 6.19
N VAL A 396 24.17 -4.98 6.21
CA VAL A 396 22.97 -5.30 5.40
C VAL A 396 23.22 -5.16 3.90
N ILE A 397 24.07 -4.22 3.48
CA ILE A 397 24.44 -4.06 2.06
C ILE A 397 25.28 -5.26 1.56
N LEU A 398 26.14 -5.79 2.42
CA LEU A 398 27.12 -6.83 2.04
C LEU A 398 26.61 -8.26 2.24
N SER A 399 25.54 -8.45 3.01
CA SER A 399 24.83 -9.73 3.21
C SER A 399 23.79 -9.96 2.12
#